data_AF-A0A379GHC4-F1
#
_entry.id   AF-A0A379GHC4-F1
#
_cell.length_a   1.000
_cell.length_b   1.000
_cell.length_c   1.000
_cell.angle_alpha   90.00
_cell.angle_beta   90.00
_cell.angle_gamma   90.00
#
_symmetry.space_group_name_H-M   'P 1'
#
loop_
_entity.id
_entity.type
_entity.pdbx_description
1 polymer ?
#
loop_
_entity_poly.entity_id
_entity_poly.type
_entity_poly.pdbx_seq_one_letter_code
_entity_poly.pdbx_strand_id
1 'polypeptide(L)' 'MNKYLTENKSIVLTGDRITGPLHLGHYIGSLQQRVEFQNKATQYILMADMQGLTDNGLNT' A
#
# COMPACT_ATOMS: atom_id res chain seq x y z
N MET A 1 8.69 -24.54 -18.45
CA MET A 1 9.46 -23.41 -17.90
C MET A 1 8.65 -22.80 -16.76
N ASN A 2 9.02 -23.00 -15.50
CA ASN A 2 8.22 -22.57 -14.35
C ASN A 2 8.34 -21.05 -14.15
N LYS A 3 7.21 -20.33 -14.24
CA LYS A 3 7.10 -18.87 -14.09
C LYS A 3 7.37 -18.37 -12.65
N TYR A 4 7.66 -19.27 -11.72
CA TYR A 4 7.74 -19.02 -10.27
C TYR A 4 9.15 -18.90 -9.70
N LEU A 5 10.19 -18.88 -10.55
CA LEU A 5 11.51 -18.41 -10.13
C LEU A 5 11.47 -16.88 -10.07
N THR A 6 10.64 -16.34 -9.17
CA THR A 6 10.71 -14.93 -8.81
C THR A 6 12.09 -14.70 -8.23
N GLU A 7 12.81 -13.72 -8.77
CA GLU A 7 13.99 -13.15 -8.14
C GLU A 7 13.73 -13.00 -6.63
N ASN A 8 14.73 -13.27 -5.79
CA ASN A 8 14.67 -13.24 -4.31
C ASN A 8 14.50 -11.79 -3.79
N LYS A 9 13.55 -11.05 -4.35
CA LYS A 9 13.19 -9.69 -4.03
C LYS A 9 12.35 -9.73 -2.77
N SER A 10 12.71 -8.88 -1.80
CA SER A 10 11.91 -8.68 -0.60
C SER A 10 10.48 -8.28 -0.98
N ILE A 11 9.51 -8.77 -0.21
CA ILE A 11 8.11 -8.40 -0.36
C ILE A 11 7.87 -7.15 0.49
N VAL A 12 7.25 -6.13 -0.11
CA VAL A 12 6.86 -4.89 0.57
C VAL A 12 5.35 -4.73 0.47
N LEU A 13 4.68 -4.63 1.62
CA LEU A 13 3.27 -4.29 1.72
C LEU A 13 3.14 -2.90 2.34
N THR A 14 2.42 -2.01 1.66
CA THR A 14 2.14 -0.64 2.11
C THR A 14 0.71 -0.27 1.73
N GLY A 15 0.23 0.90 2.11
CA GLY A 15 -1.10 1.36 1.76
C GLY A 15 -1.44 2.71 2.39
N ASP A 16 -2.49 3.35 1.89
CA ASP A 16 -3.04 4.58 2.45
C ASP A 16 -4.54 4.42 2.67
N ARG A 17 -5.07 5.15 3.67
CA ARG A 17 -6.51 5.40 3.77
C ARG A 17 -6.87 6.50 2.79
N ILE A 18 -7.85 6.26 1.92
CA ILE A 18 -8.24 7.23 0.90
C ILE A 18 -9.26 8.20 1.51
N THR A 19 -8.79 9.17 2.30
CA THR A 19 -9.65 10.15 2.99
C THR A 19 -9.76 11.49 2.28
N GLY A 20 -9.02 11.68 1.18
CA GLY A 20 -9.01 12.93 0.40
C GLY A 20 -7.76 13.05 -0.48
N PRO A 21 -7.55 14.22 -1.11
CA PRO A 21 -6.38 14.48 -1.93
C PRO A 21 -5.08 14.34 -1.14
N LEU A 22 -4.06 13.77 -1.79
CA LEU A 22 -2.73 13.66 -1.22
C LEU A 22 -2.05 15.03 -1.16
N HIS A 23 -1.21 15.23 -0.15
CA HIS A 23 -0.46 16.47 0.08
C HIS A 23 1.04 16.18 0.23
N LEU A 24 1.87 17.22 0.33
CA LEU A 24 3.33 17.09 0.36
C LEU A 24 3.85 16.16 1.47
N GLY A 25 3.23 16.16 2.64
CA GLY A 25 3.52 15.19 3.70
C GLY A 25 3.38 13.71 3.29
N HIS A 26 2.39 13.35 2.47
CA HIS A 26 2.26 11.99 1.93
C HIS A 26 3.40 11.67 0.96
N TYR A 27 3.79 12.65 0.14
CA TYR A 27 4.88 12.50 -0.81
C TYR A 27 6.21 12.19 -0.12
N ILE A 28 6.61 13.05 0.82
CA ILE A 28 7.86 12.91 1.57
C ILE A 28 7.79 11.70 2.52
N GLY A 29 6.64 11.49 3.17
CA GLY A 29 6.47 10.46 4.18
C GLY A 29 6.30 9.05 3.63
N SER A 30 5.91 8.88 2.37
CA SER A 30 5.70 7.53 1.82
C SER A 30 5.85 7.41 0.30
N LEU A 31 5.23 8.28 -0.51
CA LEU A 31 5.13 8.05 -1.95
C LEU A 31 6.49 8.02 -2.66
N GLN A 32 7.42 8.92 -2.28
CA GLN A 32 8.77 8.95 -2.87
C GLN A 32 9.49 7.61 -2.66
N GLN A 33 9.42 7.06 -1.45
CA GLN A 33 10.03 5.78 -1.11
C GLN A 33 9.36 4.61 -1.85
N ARG A 34 8.02 4.67 -2.02
CA ARG A 34 7.28 3.65 -2.78
C ARG A 34 7.75 3.58 -4.23
N VAL A 35 7.93 4.72 -4.90
CA VAL A 35 8.46 4.80 -6.26
C VAL A 35 9.87 4.18 -6.34
N GLU A 36 10.73 4.48 -5.37
CA GLU A 36 12.07 3.89 -5.32
C GLU A 36 12.03 2.35 -5.22
N PHE A 37 11.08 1.80 -4.46
CA PHE A 37 10.93 0.37 -4.25
C PHE A 37 10.28 -0.39 -5.41
N GLN A 38 9.63 0.28 -6.38
CA GLN A 38 8.96 -0.37 -7.51
C GLN A 38 9.88 -1.31 -8.31
N ASN A 39 11.18 -0.98 -8.38
CA ASN A 39 12.16 -1.79 -9.11
C ASN A 39 12.99 -2.71 -8.20
N LYS A 40 12.93 -2.50 -6.88
CA LYS A 40 13.79 -3.17 -5.88
C LYS A 40 13.08 -4.31 -5.14
N ALA A 41 11.75 -4.26 -5.07
CA ALA A 41 10.95 -5.17 -4.27
C ALA A 41 9.68 -5.60 -5.02
N THR A 42 9.13 -6.77 -4.66
CA THR A 42 7.76 -7.12 -5.03
C THR A 42 6.82 -6.32 -4.13
N GLN A 43 6.24 -5.25 -4.68
CA GLN A 43 5.45 -4.29 -3.91
C GLN A 43 3.94 -4.52 -4.08
N TYR A 44 3.22 -4.52 -2.97
CA TYR A 44 1.76 -4.50 -2.90
C TYR A 44 1.30 -3.20 -2.23
N ILE A 45 0.37 -2.48 -2.84
CA ILE A 45 -0.21 -1.24 -2.33
C ILE A 45 -1.68 -1.49 -2.01
N LEU A 46 -2.03 -1.44 -0.73
CA LEU A 46 -3.39 -1.54 -0.24
C LEU A 46 -4.07 -0.17 -0.29
N MET A 47 -5.17 -0.09 -1.02
CA MET A 47 -6.11 1.02 -0.90
C MET A 47 -7.07 0.70 0.24
N ALA A 48 -6.79 1.21 1.43
CA ALA A 48 -7.55 0.88 2.63
C ALA A 48 -8.73 1.85 2.79
N ASP A 49 -9.85 1.57 2.13
CA ASP A 49 -11.13 2.21 2.46
C ASP A 49 -11.79 1.46 3.62
N MET A 50 -11.51 1.88 4.85
CA MET A 50 -12.13 1.31 6.03
C MET A 50 -13.56 1.82 6.29
N GLN A 51 -14.16 2.65 5.42
CA GLN A 51 -15.59 2.98 5.61
C GLN A 51 -16.51 1.74 5.51
N GLY A 52 -16.02 0.61 4.95
CA GLY A 52 -16.79 -0.63 4.88
C GLY A 52 -16.57 -1.66 6.00
N LEU A 53 -15.53 -1.53 6.86
CA LEU A 53 -15.15 -2.62 7.78
C LEU A 53 -15.22 -2.26 9.27
N THR A 54 -15.38 -0.98 9.63
CA THR A 54 -15.51 -0.56 11.04
C THR A 54 -16.80 0.20 11.37
N ASP A 55 -17.66 0.54 10.40
CA ASP A 55 -18.94 1.21 10.67
C ASP A 55 -20.05 0.26 11.19
N ASN A 56 -19.72 -0.99 11.54
CA ASN A 56 -20.59 -1.89 12.31
C ASN A 56 -20.19 -1.96 13.80
N GLY A 57 -19.59 -0.91 14.34
CA GLY A 57 -19.40 -0.75 15.78
C GLY A 57 -20.41 0.23 16.37
N LEU A 58 -21.46 -0.29 17.02
CA LEU A 58 -22.52 0.41 17.81
C LEU A 58 -23.86 0.63 17.10
N ASN A 59 -24.76 -0.36 17.21
CA ASN A 59 -26.11 -0.24 17.81
C ASN A 59 -27.04 -1.39 17.38
N THR A 60 -27.02 -2.49 18.15
CA THR A 60 -28.18 -3.35 18.42
C THR A 60 -28.19 -3.67 19.89
#